data_AF-A0A4V2BVJ2-F1
#
_entry.id   AF-A0A4V2BVJ2-F1
#
_cell.length_a   1.000
_cell.length_b   1.000
_cell.length_c   1.000
_cell.angle_alpha   90.00
_cell.angle_beta   90.00
_cell.angle_gamma   90.00
#
_symmetry.space_group_name_H-M   'P 1'
#
loop_
_entity.id
_entity.type
_entity.pdbx_description
1 polymer ?
#
loop_
_entity_poly.entity_id
_entity_poly.type
_entity_poly.pdbx_seq_one_letter_code
_entity_poly.pdbx_strand_id
1 'polypeptide(L)'
;MKLIRKNNRLLMHLTSKGKEAGYVIIMDMMKGKNGFPAEKIEHPLIELLLPKLESYEHAEERRIFYVALTRAKQRVFILSIEENCSEFVNKLRGYGKKLIDETSIKASPDSLNVTDLSCPECKTGRLVKNKENTYSFCANIPLCDYRLYYCKKCGGSRKRVGEFQVCKDNQCNAKTPTCPKCSGDLKPTTGKYGKFWACYSWDCNGSKDWRIYEKDADVYKMEYEDSVLSGK
;
A
#
# COMPACT_ATOMS: atom_id res chain seq x y z
N MET A 1 26.14 16.88 19.85
CA MET A 1 24.91 16.29 19.29
C MET A 1 23.71 16.83 20.07
N LYS A 2 23.10 17.95 19.64
CA LYS A 2 22.02 18.61 20.42
C LYS A 2 20.66 18.07 19.96
N LEU A 3 20.18 17.03 20.64
CA LEU A 3 18.78 16.62 20.63
C LEU A 3 18.03 17.59 21.55
N ILE A 4 17.42 18.64 20.99
CA ILE A 4 16.48 19.49 21.74
C ILE A 4 15.09 18.90 21.54
N ARG A 5 14.63 18.23 22.59
CA ARG A 5 13.31 17.63 22.72
C ARG A 5 12.34 18.73 23.19
N LYS A 6 11.51 19.27 22.30
CA LYS A 6 10.30 20.04 22.64
C LYS A 6 9.32 19.98 21.47
N ASN A 7 8.17 19.36 21.74
CA ASN A 7 6.91 19.31 20.99
C ASN A 7 6.96 18.88 19.51
N ASN A 8 6.36 17.71 19.26
CA ASN A 8 6.10 17.02 17.99
C ASN A 8 5.85 17.91 16.75
N ARG A 9 6.93 18.42 16.16
CA ARG A 9 6.99 18.99 14.81
C ARG A 9 8.46 18.99 14.35
N LEU A 10 8.95 17.86 13.88
CA LEU A 10 10.29 17.73 13.27
C LEU A 10 10.22 18.06 11.77
N LEU A 11 9.73 19.25 11.45
CA LEU A 11 10.13 19.92 10.22
C LEU A 11 11.48 20.56 10.50
N MET A 12 12.43 20.37 9.58
CA MET A 12 13.73 21.04 9.57
C MET A 12 13.57 22.49 10.06
N HIS A 13 14.05 22.76 11.27
CA HIS A 13 13.90 24.07 11.89
C HIS A 13 14.53 25.11 10.95
N LEU A 14 13.72 26.02 10.39
CA LEU A 14 14.20 27.17 9.61
C LEU A 14 15.09 28.12 10.44
N THR A 15 15.39 27.79 11.71
CA THR A 15 16.34 28.48 12.57
C THR A 15 17.81 28.20 12.24
N SER A 16 18.12 27.26 11.33
CA SER A 16 19.46 27.13 10.75
C SER A 16 19.70 28.08 9.57
N LYS A 17 19.32 29.37 9.72
CA LYS A 17 19.71 30.40 8.75
C LYS A 17 21.24 30.48 8.69
N GLY A 18 21.82 30.18 7.54
CA GLY A 18 23.24 30.36 7.25
C GLY A 18 24.19 29.22 7.63
N LYS A 19 23.71 28.02 7.99
CA LYS A 19 24.59 26.87 8.30
C LYS A 19 24.33 25.68 7.39
N GLU A 20 25.36 25.31 6.64
CA GLU A 20 25.43 24.05 5.88
C GLU A 20 25.83 22.90 6.82
N ALA A 21 25.41 21.68 6.50
CA ALA A 21 25.75 20.48 7.24
C ALA A 21 26.38 19.43 6.30
N GLY A 22 27.27 18.57 6.83
CA GLY A 22 27.82 17.45 6.05
C GLY A 22 26.73 16.50 5.57
N TYR A 23 25.81 16.17 6.48
CA TYR A 23 24.67 15.29 6.25
C TYR A 23 23.37 15.98 6.66
N VAL A 24 22.31 15.78 5.89
CA VAL A 24 20.95 16.23 6.22
C VAL A 24 20.02 15.03 6.25
N ILE A 25 19.17 14.95 7.27
CA ILE A 25 18.12 13.93 7.36
C ILE A 25 16.78 14.66 7.33
N ILE A 26 15.95 14.34 6.33
CA ILE A 26 14.59 14.83 6.17
C ILE A 26 13.66 13.69 6.58
N MET A 27 12.76 13.96 7.52
CA MET A 27 11.81 12.97 8.06
C MET A 27 10.39 13.40 7.74
N ASP A 28 9.43 12.49 7.96
CA ASP A 28 7.99 12.72 7.79
C ASP A 28 7.58 13.21 6.39
N MET A 29 8.26 12.73 5.34
CA MET A 29 7.89 13.00 3.95
C MET A 29 6.70 12.14 3.50
N MET A 30 5.55 12.37 4.13
CA MET A 30 4.31 11.62 3.90
C MET A 30 3.17 12.52 3.39
N LYS A 31 2.11 11.98 2.78
CA LYS A 31 0.90 12.76 2.45
C LYS A 31 -0.07 12.86 3.65
N GLY A 32 -1.00 13.80 3.57
CA GLY A 32 -2.10 13.99 4.53
C GLY A 32 -1.98 15.25 5.37
N LYS A 33 -2.89 15.41 6.34
CA LYS A 33 -3.07 16.65 7.14
C LYS A 33 -1.80 17.14 7.86
N ASN A 34 -0.94 16.22 8.29
CA ASN A 34 0.36 16.54 8.92
C ASN A 34 1.54 16.20 8.02
N GLY A 35 1.29 16.01 6.73
CA GLY A 35 2.27 15.60 5.74
C GLY A 35 3.02 16.78 5.10
N PHE A 36 3.82 16.42 4.11
CA PHE A 36 4.54 17.36 3.26
C PHE A 36 4.24 17.01 1.78
N PRO A 37 3.69 17.92 0.97
CA PRO A 37 3.35 19.31 1.28
C PRO A 37 2.21 19.41 2.29
N ALA A 38 2.17 20.51 3.03
CA ALA A 38 1.04 20.79 3.89
C ALA A 38 -0.15 21.18 3.01
N GLU A 39 -1.29 20.51 3.20
CA GLU A 39 -2.56 20.93 2.64
C GLU A 39 -3.01 22.18 3.42
N LYS A 40 -2.87 23.36 2.81
CA LYS A 40 -3.25 24.64 3.43
C LYS A 40 -4.76 24.66 3.66
N ILE A 41 -5.17 24.56 4.91
CA ILE A 41 -6.51 24.94 5.36
C ILE A 41 -6.36 26.32 6.00
N GLU A 42 -6.25 27.36 5.17
CA GLU A 42 -6.17 28.74 5.65
C GLU A 42 -7.56 29.38 5.62
N HIS A 43 -7.88 30.15 6.65
CA HIS A 43 -9.15 30.87 6.72
C HIS A 43 -9.14 31.98 5.65
N PRO A 44 -10.23 32.23 4.90
CA PRO A 44 -10.25 33.19 3.78
C PRO A 44 -9.75 34.60 4.15
N LEU A 45 -9.92 34.96 5.42
CA LEU A 45 -9.52 36.25 5.97
C LEU A 45 -7.99 36.39 6.14
N ILE A 46 -7.27 35.27 6.38
CA ILE A 46 -5.81 35.24 6.44
C ILE A 46 -5.23 35.32 5.03
N GLU A 47 -5.85 34.62 4.07
CA GLU A 47 -5.43 34.61 2.66
C GLU A 47 -5.47 36.01 2.04
N LEU A 48 -6.44 36.84 2.42
CA LEU A 48 -6.55 38.24 1.99
C LEU A 48 -5.38 39.12 2.47
N LEU A 49 -4.77 38.78 3.59
CA LEU A 49 -3.64 39.51 4.19
C LEU A 49 -2.28 39.03 3.65
N LEU A 50 -2.25 37.89 2.96
CA LEU A 50 -1.04 37.34 2.39
C LEU A 50 -0.73 37.96 1.02
N PRO A 51 0.56 38.10 0.68
CA PRO A 51 0.96 38.49 -0.66
C PRO A 51 0.44 37.48 -1.70
N LYS A 52 0.22 37.94 -2.94
CA LYS A 52 -0.33 37.11 -4.03
C LYS A 52 0.37 35.75 -4.08
N LEU A 53 -0.42 34.70 -3.93
CA LEU A 53 0.01 33.32 -4.10
C LEU A 53 0.67 33.15 -5.46
N GLU A 54 1.86 32.56 -5.46
CA GLU A 54 2.55 32.22 -6.71
C GLU A 54 1.73 31.19 -7.48
N SER A 55 1.73 31.28 -8.80
CA SER A 55 0.92 30.44 -9.69
C SER A 55 1.33 28.96 -9.73
N TYR A 56 2.25 28.54 -8.86
CA TYR A 56 2.85 27.22 -8.86
C TYR A 56 2.41 26.40 -7.65
N GLU A 57 1.92 25.20 -7.90
CA GLU A 57 1.37 24.31 -6.89
C GLU A 57 2.39 23.99 -5.78
N HIS A 58 2.03 24.28 -4.53
CA HIS A 58 2.87 24.12 -3.33
C HIS A 58 4.23 24.84 -3.45
N ALA A 59 4.24 26.07 -3.98
CA ALA A 59 5.46 26.85 -4.22
C ALA A 59 6.32 27.07 -2.96
N GLU A 60 5.70 27.38 -1.82
CA GLU A 60 6.41 27.61 -0.56
C GLU A 60 7.07 26.32 -0.04
N GLU A 61 6.32 25.22 -0.01
CA GLU A 61 6.83 23.92 0.38
C GLU A 61 7.94 23.45 -0.57
N ARG A 62 7.82 23.68 -1.88
CA ARG A 62 8.91 23.41 -2.83
C ARG A 62 10.19 24.15 -2.52
N ARG A 63 10.11 25.43 -2.13
CA ARG A 63 11.28 26.20 -1.71
C ARG A 63 11.88 25.65 -0.43
N ILE A 64 11.05 25.31 0.55
CA ILE A 64 11.51 24.71 1.81
C ILE A 64 12.24 23.39 1.52
N PHE A 65 11.68 22.55 0.65
CA PHE A 65 12.27 21.28 0.27
C PHE A 65 13.61 21.45 -0.45
N TYR A 66 13.66 22.35 -1.43
CA TYR A 66 14.89 22.64 -2.17
C TYR A 66 16.01 23.20 -1.28
N VAL A 67 15.66 24.11 -0.36
CA VAL A 67 16.61 24.63 0.64
C VAL A 67 17.09 23.52 1.56
N ALA A 68 16.24 22.57 1.92
CA ALA A 68 16.65 21.41 2.73
C ALA A 68 17.66 20.53 1.99
N LEU A 69 17.43 20.25 0.70
CA LEU A 69 18.34 19.46 -0.14
C LEU A 69 19.71 20.14 -0.30
N THR A 70 19.70 21.44 -0.56
CA THR A 70 20.92 22.23 -0.82
C THR A 70 21.74 22.57 0.43
N ARG A 71 21.22 22.31 1.64
CA ARG A 71 21.96 22.47 2.89
C ARG A 71 22.96 21.35 3.17
N ALA A 72 22.87 20.21 2.47
CA ALA A 72 23.80 19.10 2.62
C ALA A 72 25.02 19.26 1.71
N LYS A 73 26.22 19.07 2.27
CA LYS A 73 27.47 19.06 1.49
C LYS A 73 27.78 17.70 0.87
N GLN A 74 27.43 16.61 1.57
CA GLN A 74 27.80 15.25 1.17
C GLN A 74 26.59 14.43 0.75
N ARG A 75 25.63 14.21 1.67
CA ARG A 75 24.45 13.37 1.40
C ARG A 75 23.20 13.88 2.12
N VAL A 76 22.05 13.65 1.50
CA VAL A 76 20.72 13.84 2.09
C VAL A 76 20.08 12.47 2.25
N PHE A 77 19.58 12.19 3.45
CA PHE A 77 18.72 11.04 3.73
C PHE A 77 17.29 11.52 3.82
N ILE A 78 16.40 10.87 3.06
CA ILE A 78 14.97 11.20 3.07
C ILE A 78 14.23 9.96 3.57
N LEU A 79 13.53 10.12 4.70
CA LEU A 79 12.71 9.07 5.28
C LEU A 79 11.24 9.33 4.92
N SER A 80 10.62 8.35 4.26
CA SER A 80 9.19 8.34 3.96
C SER A 80 8.61 6.95 4.19
N ILE A 81 7.37 6.89 4.62
CA ILE A 81 6.60 5.64 4.64
C ILE A 81 6.11 5.36 3.23
N GLU A 82 6.39 4.17 2.72
CA GLU A 82 6.08 3.81 1.34
C GLU A 82 4.58 3.81 1.06
N GLU A 83 3.74 3.41 2.04
CA GLU A 83 2.27 3.45 1.92
C GLU A 83 1.72 4.86 1.66
N ASN A 84 2.39 5.87 2.18
CA ASN A 84 1.87 7.23 2.24
C ASN A 84 2.95 8.24 1.82
N CYS A 85 3.71 7.92 0.78
CA CYS A 85 4.87 8.70 0.38
C CYS A 85 4.48 10.05 -0.25
N SER A 86 5.16 11.13 0.17
CA SER A 86 5.00 12.48 -0.37
C SER A 86 5.16 12.54 -1.89
N GLU A 87 4.42 13.42 -2.54
CA GLU A 87 4.54 13.67 -3.99
C GLU A 87 5.93 14.16 -4.40
N PHE A 88 6.61 14.87 -3.52
CA PHE A 88 7.97 15.34 -3.74
C PHE A 88 8.96 14.18 -3.86
N VAL A 89 8.79 13.17 -3.01
CA VAL A 89 9.64 11.98 -3.03
C VAL A 89 9.35 11.14 -4.27
N ASN A 90 8.07 10.99 -4.66
CA ASN A 90 7.72 10.31 -5.92
C ASN A 90 8.30 11.05 -7.15
N LYS A 91 8.23 12.38 -7.17
CA LYS A 91 8.87 13.21 -8.22
C LYS A 91 10.39 13.02 -8.22
N LEU A 92 11.02 12.96 -7.04
CA LEU A 92 12.45 12.69 -6.92
C LEU A 92 12.82 11.33 -7.51
N ARG A 93 12.08 10.26 -7.16
CA ARG A 93 12.28 8.90 -7.71
C ARG A 93 12.29 8.89 -9.25
N GLY A 94 11.51 9.77 -9.87
CA GLY A 94 11.48 9.94 -11.34
C GLY A 94 12.81 10.37 -11.97
N TYR A 95 13.72 11.03 -11.25
CA TYR A 95 15.05 11.40 -11.77
C TYR A 95 16.03 10.22 -11.86
N GLY A 96 15.64 9.06 -11.32
CA GLY A 96 16.32 7.78 -11.52
C GLY A 96 17.42 7.45 -10.50
N LYS A 97 17.84 6.18 -10.56
CA LYS A 97 18.73 5.52 -9.58
C LYS A 97 20.18 6.03 -9.57
N LYS A 98 20.55 6.90 -10.51
CA LYS A 98 21.90 7.49 -10.56
C LYS A 98 22.11 8.53 -9.45
N LEU A 99 21.05 9.23 -9.07
CA LEU A 99 21.08 10.30 -8.06
C LEU A 99 20.51 9.87 -6.71
N ILE A 100 19.76 8.77 -6.70
CA ILE A 100 19.03 8.30 -5.51
C ILE A 100 19.45 6.87 -5.24
N ASP A 101 20.03 6.67 -4.06
CA ASP A 101 20.34 5.36 -3.52
C ASP A 101 19.25 4.92 -2.55
N GLU A 102 18.42 3.98 -3.02
CA GLU A 102 17.35 3.36 -2.23
C GLU A 102 17.81 2.06 -1.55
N THR A 103 19.06 1.65 -1.76
CA THR A 103 19.56 0.31 -1.38
C THR A 103 20.47 0.31 -0.17
N SER A 104 21.12 1.45 0.14
CA SER A 104 22.01 1.56 1.30
C SER A 104 21.31 1.44 2.65
N ILE A 105 20.01 1.73 2.70
CA ILE A 105 19.18 1.52 3.89
C ILE A 105 18.15 0.45 3.54
N LYS A 106 18.30 -0.75 4.10
CA LYS A 106 17.32 -1.82 3.91
C LYS A 106 15.97 -1.34 4.43
N ALA A 107 14.99 -1.31 3.53
CA ALA A 107 13.61 -1.03 3.90
C ALA A 107 13.14 -2.04 4.95
N SER A 108 12.28 -1.61 5.88
CA SER A 108 11.65 -2.55 6.79
C SER A 108 10.87 -3.60 5.98
N PRO A 109 10.77 -4.86 6.43
CA PRO A 109 10.00 -5.89 5.74
C PRO A 109 8.55 -5.48 5.46
N ASP A 110 8.00 -4.57 6.28
CA ASP A 110 6.66 -4.03 6.13
C ASP A 110 6.54 -3.10 4.92
N SER A 111 7.60 -2.37 4.57
CA SER A 111 7.64 -1.46 3.41
C SER A 111 7.64 -2.19 2.07
N LEU A 112 8.17 -3.42 2.00
CA LEU A 112 8.28 -4.20 0.75
C LEU A 112 6.94 -4.66 0.15
N ASN A 113 5.85 -4.57 0.92
CA ASN A 113 4.53 -5.03 0.49
C ASN A 113 3.64 -3.91 -0.05
N VAL A 114 4.13 -2.67 -0.07
CA VAL A 114 3.37 -1.53 -0.59
C VAL A 114 3.45 -1.53 -2.11
N THR A 115 2.30 -1.48 -2.76
CA THR A 115 2.22 -1.36 -4.22
C THR A 115 2.12 0.11 -4.64
N ASP A 116 2.56 0.43 -5.85
CA ASP A 116 2.36 1.77 -6.45
C ASP A 116 0.88 2.06 -6.79
N LEU A 117 -0.02 1.10 -6.58
CA LEU A 117 -1.44 1.26 -6.87
C LEU A 117 -2.10 2.11 -5.79
N SER A 118 -2.69 3.22 -6.25
CA SER A 118 -3.57 4.04 -5.40
C SER A 118 -4.90 3.32 -5.17
N CYS A 119 -5.45 3.46 -3.96
CA CYS A 119 -6.75 2.90 -3.61
C CYS A 119 -7.85 3.58 -4.44
N PRO A 120 -8.70 2.82 -5.15
CA PRO A 120 -9.75 3.39 -5.99
C PRO A 120 -10.89 4.02 -5.18
N GLU A 121 -11.09 3.63 -3.92
CA GLU A 121 -12.16 4.17 -3.08
C GLU A 121 -11.77 5.49 -2.41
N CYS A 122 -10.69 5.51 -1.63
CA CYS A 122 -10.31 6.72 -0.90
C CYS A 122 -9.41 7.66 -1.72
N LYS A 123 -8.80 7.19 -2.82
CA LYS A 123 -7.84 7.89 -3.70
C LYS A 123 -6.55 8.39 -3.02
N THR A 124 -6.51 8.39 -1.69
CA THR A 124 -5.42 8.91 -0.85
C THR A 124 -4.48 7.81 -0.37
N GLY A 125 -5.02 6.63 -0.01
CA GLY A 125 -4.21 5.50 0.45
C GLY A 125 -3.65 4.65 -0.69
N ARG A 126 -2.52 3.96 -0.46
CA ARG A 126 -1.98 2.93 -1.36
C ARG A 126 -2.48 1.54 -0.99
N LEU A 127 -2.41 0.61 -1.94
CA LEU A 127 -2.70 -0.80 -1.70
C LEU A 127 -1.46 -1.52 -1.18
N VAL A 128 -1.61 -2.22 -0.07
CA VAL A 128 -0.57 -3.06 0.55
C VAL A 128 -0.95 -4.52 0.39
N LYS A 129 -0.02 -5.33 -0.11
CA LYS A 129 -0.19 -6.77 -0.26
C LYS A 129 -0.14 -7.46 1.10
N ASN A 130 -1.01 -8.43 1.30
CA ASN A 130 -0.83 -9.34 2.42
C ASN A 130 0.42 -10.23 2.21
N LYS A 131 0.91 -10.86 3.28
CA LYS A 131 2.10 -11.71 3.24
C LYS A 131 2.02 -12.85 2.21
N GLU A 132 0.81 -13.35 1.94
CA GLU A 132 0.58 -14.44 0.99
C GLU A 132 0.35 -13.96 -0.46
N ASN A 133 0.34 -12.63 -0.69
CA ASN A 133 0.05 -12.02 -1.99
C ASN A 133 -1.31 -12.48 -2.61
N THR A 134 -2.26 -12.88 -1.76
CA THR A 134 -3.62 -13.34 -2.16
C THR A 134 -4.61 -12.18 -2.28
N TYR A 135 -4.37 -11.10 -1.53
CA TYR A 135 -5.13 -9.86 -1.63
C TYR A 135 -4.28 -8.66 -1.24
N SER A 136 -4.73 -7.47 -1.62
CA SER A 136 -4.24 -6.21 -1.08
C SER A 136 -5.32 -5.48 -0.32
N PHE A 137 -4.91 -4.73 0.69
CA PHE A 137 -5.78 -3.89 1.50
C PHE A 137 -5.31 -2.44 1.44
N CYS A 138 -6.21 -1.48 1.65
CA CYS A 138 -5.82 -0.08 1.73
C CYS A 138 -4.96 0.16 2.97
N ALA A 139 -3.84 0.88 2.81
CA ALA A 139 -3.00 1.31 3.92
C ALA A 139 -3.72 2.23 4.93
N ASN A 140 -4.82 2.85 4.52
CA ASN A 140 -5.54 3.86 5.29
C ASN A 140 -6.55 3.24 6.28
N ILE A 141 -6.27 2.06 6.81
CA ILE A 141 -7.09 1.45 7.89
C ILE A 141 -6.92 2.29 9.17
N PRO A 142 -7.99 2.59 9.93
CA PRO A 142 -9.37 2.10 9.79
C PRO A 142 -10.28 2.99 8.93
N LEU A 143 -9.76 4.07 8.34
CA LEU A 143 -10.54 5.05 7.57
C LEU A 143 -11.02 4.52 6.20
N CYS A 144 -10.33 3.53 5.63
CA CYS A 144 -10.72 2.83 4.41
C CYS A 144 -10.44 1.33 4.55
N ASP A 145 -11.47 0.50 4.39
CA ASP A 145 -11.38 -0.96 4.52
C ASP A 145 -11.30 -1.69 3.17
N TYR A 146 -11.09 -0.95 2.08
CA TYR A 146 -11.06 -1.48 0.72
C TYR A 146 -10.06 -2.64 0.58
N ARG A 147 -10.51 -3.71 -0.09
CA ARG A 147 -9.73 -4.92 -0.38
C ARG A 147 -9.80 -5.29 -1.85
N LEU A 148 -8.65 -5.59 -2.44
CA LEU A 148 -8.49 -6.09 -3.80
C LEU A 148 -8.00 -7.54 -3.76
N TYR A 149 -8.82 -8.48 -4.24
CA TYR A 149 -8.47 -9.90 -4.27
C TYR A 149 -7.90 -10.31 -5.64
N TYR A 150 -6.82 -11.11 -5.64
CA TYR A 150 -6.07 -11.51 -6.84
C TYR A 150 -6.33 -12.94 -7.26
N CYS A 151 -6.48 -13.23 -8.56
CA CYS A 151 -6.78 -14.54 -9.12
C CYS A 151 -5.76 -15.59 -8.68
N LYS A 152 -6.22 -16.73 -8.14
CA LYS A 152 -5.31 -17.81 -7.73
C LYS A 152 -4.63 -18.51 -8.90
N LYS A 153 -5.20 -18.41 -10.11
CA LYS A 153 -4.66 -19.00 -11.34
C LYS A 153 -3.65 -18.09 -12.04
N CYS A 154 -3.93 -16.79 -12.17
CA CYS A 154 -3.10 -15.87 -12.96
C CYS A 154 -2.59 -14.62 -12.21
N GLY A 155 -2.98 -14.41 -10.95
CA GLY A 155 -2.65 -13.19 -10.19
C GLY A 155 -3.42 -11.92 -10.59
N GLY A 156 -4.23 -11.96 -11.65
CA GLY A 156 -5.02 -10.82 -12.13
C GLY A 156 -6.12 -10.38 -11.15
N SER A 157 -6.65 -9.16 -11.32
CA SER A 157 -7.73 -8.67 -10.44
C SER A 157 -9.03 -9.49 -10.60
N ARG A 158 -9.74 -9.71 -9.48
CA ARG A 158 -11.04 -10.39 -9.46
C ARG A 158 -12.19 -9.42 -9.18
N LYS A 159 -13.40 -9.83 -9.53
CA LYS A 159 -14.66 -9.19 -9.13
C LYS A 159 -15.64 -10.23 -8.61
N ARG A 160 -16.45 -9.84 -7.63
CA ARG A 160 -17.56 -10.68 -7.16
C ARG A 160 -18.70 -10.63 -8.17
N VAL A 161 -19.18 -11.79 -8.60
CA VAL A 161 -20.35 -11.96 -9.47
C VAL A 161 -21.21 -13.07 -8.86
N GLY A 162 -22.31 -12.68 -8.20
CA GLY A 162 -23.16 -13.62 -7.46
C GLY A 162 -22.39 -14.36 -6.37
N GLU A 163 -22.42 -15.69 -6.42
CA GLU A 163 -21.72 -16.57 -5.48
C GLU A 163 -20.25 -16.85 -5.83
N PHE A 164 -19.69 -16.18 -6.85
CA PHE A 164 -18.33 -16.43 -7.32
C PHE A 164 -17.44 -15.18 -7.28
N GLN A 165 -16.15 -15.39 -7.06
CA GLN A 165 -15.08 -14.44 -7.37
C GLN A 165 -14.52 -14.79 -8.74
N VAL A 166 -14.81 -13.96 -9.75
CA VAL A 166 -14.45 -14.19 -11.14
C VAL A 166 -13.26 -13.33 -11.52
N CYS A 167 -12.26 -13.91 -12.20
CA CYS A 167 -11.15 -13.16 -12.75
C CYS A 167 -11.65 -12.16 -13.81
N LYS A 168 -11.13 -10.93 -13.79
CA LYS A 168 -11.45 -9.93 -14.82
C LYS A 168 -10.73 -10.18 -16.16
N ASP A 169 -9.71 -11.03 -16.16
CA ASP A 169 -8.98 -11.40 -17.36
C ASP A 169 -9.75 -12.46 -18.15
N ASN A 170 -10.20 -12.08 -19.35
CA ASN A 170 -10.97 -12.92 -20.26
C ASN A 170 -10.19 -14.15 -20.76
N GLN A 171 -8.86 -14.16 -20.66
CA GLN A 171 -8.05 -15.33 -21.01
C GLN A 171 -8.03 -16.36 -19.88
N CYS A 172 -8.13 -15.91 -18.63
CA CYS A 172 -8.08 -16.78 -17.46
C CYS A 172 -9.43 -17.42 -17.17
N ASN A 173 -10.50 -16.61 -17.15
CA ASN A 173 -11.89 -16.95 -16.80
C ASN A 173 -12.10 -17.72 -15.49
N ALA A 174 -11.06 -17.90 -14.68
CA ALA A 174 -11.14 -18.66 -13.45
C ALA A 174 -12.11 -18.03 -12.46
N LYS A 175 -12.91 -18.89 -11.82
CA LYS A 175 -13.91 -18.52 -10.81
C LYS A 175 -13.60 -19.24 -9.51
N THR A 176 -13.85 -18.60 -8.38
CA THR A 176 -13.71 -19.21 -7.05
C THR A 176 -15.04 -19.09 -6.33
N PRO A 177 -15.66 -20.18 -5.88
CA PRO A 177 -16.92 -20.10 -5.15
C PRO A 177 -16.74 -19.45 -3.80
N THR A 178 -17.75 -18.71 -3.36
CA THR A 178 -17.75 -17.96 -2.10
C THR A 178 -18.46 -18.74 -0.99
N CYS A 179 -17.99 -18.52 0.23
CA CYS A 179 -18.49 -19.15 1.43
C CYS A 179 -19.88 -18.60 1.78
N PRO A 180 -20.88 -19.46 2.04
CA PRO A 180 -22.23 -19.00 2.36
C PRO A 180 -22.33 -18.27 3.71
N LYS A 181 -21.34 -18.44 4.61
CA LYS A 181 -21.34 -17.81 5.95
C LYS A 181 -20.62 -16.47 5.97
N CYS A 182 -19.39 -16.41 5.46
CA CYS A 182 -18.53 -15.23 5.57
C CYS A 182 -18.22 -14.54 4.23
N SER A 183 -18.77 -15.04 3.11
CA SER A 183 -18.44 -14.59 1.75
C SER A 183 -16.97 -14.72 1.32
N GLY A 184 -16.11 -15.34 2.14
CA GLY A 184 -14.71 -15.63 1.78
C GLY A 184 -14.56 -16.71 0.72
N ASP A 185 -13.36 -16.89 0.17
CA ASP A 185 -13.10 -17.95 -0.82
C ASP A 185 -13.32 -19.34 -0.20
N LEU A 186 -13.87 -20.27 -1.00
CA LEU A 186 -13.87 -21.71 -0.71
C LEU A 186 -12.67 -22.41 -1.38
N LYS A 187 -12.14 -23.43 -0.72
CA LYS A 187 -11.12 -24.35 -1.25
C LYS A 187 -11.67 -25.77 -1.40
N PRO A 188 -11.18 -26.53 -2.39
CA PRO A 188 -11.39 -27.97 -2.40
C PRO A 188 -10.71 -28.59 -1.18
N THR A 189 -11.38 -29.51 -0.49
CA THR A 189 -10.86 -30.18 0.71
C THR A 189 -11.39 -31.61 0.76
N THR A 190 -10.56 -32.54 1.24
CA THR A 190 -10.96 -33.93 1.46
C THR A 190 -11.08 -34.18 2.95
N GLY A 191 -12.21 -34.73 3.38
CA GLY A 191 -12.44 -35.13 4.77
C GLY A 191 -12.83 -36.60 4.86
N LYS A 192 -13.23 -37.02 6.07
CA LYS A 192 -13.62 -38.41 6.38
C LYS A 192 -14.75 -38.95 5.47
N TYR A 193 -15.62 -38.07 4.98
CA TYR A 193 -16.80 -38.41 4.17
C TYR A 193 -16.62 -38.11 2.68
N GLY A 194 -15.40 -37.80 2.23
CA GLY A 194 -15.09 -37.48 0.84
C GLY A 194 -14.73 -36.01 0.60
N LYS A 195 -14.77 -35.59 -0.68
CA LYS A 195 -14.44 -34.24 -1.10
C LYS A 195 -15.58 -33.27 -0.78
N PHE A 196 -15.23 -32.04 -0.41
CA PHE A 196 -16.15 -30.93 -0.18
C PHE A 196 -15.43 -29.59 -0.38
N TRP A 197 -16.19 -28.50 -0.42
CA TRP A 197 -15.66 -27.14 -0.47
C TRP A 197 -15.64 -26.53 0.93
N ALA A 198 -14.48 -26.15 1.45
CA ALA A 198 -14.31 -25.58 2.79
C ALA A 198 -13.93 -24.09 2.72
N CYS A 199 -14.31 -23.28 3.72
CA CYS A 199 -13.83 -21.90 3.81
C CYS A 199 -12.31 -21.84 4.02
N TYR A 200 -11.65 -20.84 3.43
CA TYR A 200 -10.25 -20.55 3.73
C TYR A 200 -10.03 -19.98 5.14
N SER A 201 -11.04 -19.35 5.75
CA SER A 201 -10.92 -18.79 7.09
C SER A 201 -10.96 -19.89 8.14
N TRP A 202 -9.95 -19.92 9.02
CA TRP A 202 -9.83 -20.90 10.11
C TRP A 202 -10.95 -20.79 11.15
N ASP A 203 -11.50 -19.59 11.32
CA ASP A 203 -12.62 -19.30 12.22
C ASP A 203 -13.99 -19.38 11.53
N CYS A 204 -14.07 -20.00 10.34
CA CYS A 204 -15.33 -20.14 9.60
C CYS A 204 -15.61 -21.59 9.20
N ASN A 205 -16.66 -22.15 9.82
CA ASN A 205 -17.17 -23.50 9.50
C ASN A 205 -18.16 -23.47 8.33
N GLY A 206 -17.92 -22.65 7.32
CA GLY A 206 -18.75 -22.59 6.12
C GLY A 206 -18.24 -23.57 5.07
N SER A 207 -19.14 -24.41 4.55
CA SER A 207 -18.80 -25.41 3.53
C SER A 207 -19.92 -25.55 2.50
N LYS A 208 -19.58 -26.15 1.35
CA LYS A 208 -20.52 -26.54 0.29
C LYS A 208 -20.19 -27.97 -0.17
N ASP A 209 -21.19 -28.71 -0.62
CA ASP A 209 -21.01 -30.05 -1.20
C ASP A 209 -20.13 -29.95 -2.47
N TRP A 210 -19.17 -30.87 -2.61
CA TRP A 210 -18.29 -30.97 -3.78
C TRP A 210 -19.05 -30.98 -5.10
N ARG A 211 -20.17 -31.71 -5.16
CA ARG A 211 -20.96 -31.95 -6.37
C ARG A 211 -21.53 -30.70 -7.01
N ILE A 212 -21.67 -29.61 -6.24
CA ILE A 212 -22.27 -28.34 -6.71
C ILE A 212 -21.44 -27.73 -7.85
N TYR A 213 -20.10 -27.80 -7.76
CA TYR A 213 -19.18 -27.19 -8.73
C TYR A 213 -18.32 -28.23 -9.46
N GLU A 214 -18.63 -29.51 -9.31
CA GLU A 214 -17.85 -30.61 -9.86
C GLU A 214 -17.75 -30.54 -11.39
N LYS A 215 -18.85 -30.18 -12.07
CA LYS A 215 -18.91 -30.10 -13.53
C LYS A 215 -18.52 -28.73 -14.11
N ASP A 216 -18.32 -27.72 -13.27
CA ASP A 216 -17.91 -26.39 -13.71
C ASP A 216 -16.39 -26.37 -13.96
N ALA A 217 -15.98 -26.19 -15.22
CA ALA A 217 -14.59 -26.19 -15.64
C ALA A 217 -13.87 -24.86 -15.33
N ASP A 218 -14.63 -23.77 -15.17
CA ASP A 218 -14.06 -22.46 -14.85
C ASP A 218 -13.74 -22.33 -13.36
N VAL A 219 -14.37 -23.17 -12.52
CA VAL A 219 -14.11 -23.20 -11.09
C VAL A 219 -12.70 -23.69 -10.82
N TYR A 220 -11.91 -22.83 -10.19
CA TYR A 220 -10.55 -23.12 -9.79
C TYR A 220 -10.53 -24.24 -8.75
N LYS A 221 -10.13 -25.43 -9.22
CA LYS A 221 -9.86 -26.62 -8.42
C LYS A 221 -8.35 -26.75 -8.36
N MET A 222 -7.75 -26.33 -7.25
CA MET A 222 -6.33 -26.57 -7.04
C MET A 222 -6.17 -28.09 -6.89
N GLU A 223 -5.50 -28.74 -7.85
CA GLU A 223 -5.05 -30.12 -7.68
C GLU A 223 -3.93 -30.06 -6.63
N TYR A 224 -4.22 -30.54 -5.43
CA TYR A 224 -3.17 -30.86 -4.48
C TYR A 224 -2.49 -32.12 -5.03
N GLU A 225 -1.30 -31.97 -5.60
CA GLU A 225 -0.40 -33.12 -5.74
C GLU A 225 -0.11 -33.66 -4.32
N ASP A 226 -0.45 -34.92 -4.10
CA ASP A 226 -0.20 -35.69 -2.89
C ASP A 226 1.31 -35.81 -2.61
N SER A 227 1.91 -34.77 -2.04
CA SER A 227 3.33 -34.79 -1.67
C SER A 227 3.63 -34.10 -0.34
N VAL A 228 2.92 -34.45 0.74
CA VAL A 228 3.52 -34.60 2.10
C VAL A 228 2.67 -35.56 2.95
N LEU A 229 2.61 -36.83 2.57
CA LEU A 229 2.33 -37.94 3.51
C LEU A 229 3.29 -39.09 3.21
N SER A 230 4.60 -38.83 3.35
CA SER A 230 5.62 -39.84 3.60
C SER A 230 6.91 -39.15 4.03
N GLY A 231 7.10 -39.07 5.33
CA GLY A 231 8.28 -38.52 6.00
C GLY A 231 8.18 -38.85 7.47
N LYS A 232 8.24 -40.15 7.77
CA LYS A 232 8.75 -40.62 9.06
C LYS A 232 10.22 -40.23 9.18
#